data_AF-A0A9E2I3H7-F1
#
_entry.id   AF-A0A9E2I3H7-F1
#
_cell.length_a   1.000
_cell.length_b   1.000
_cell.length_c   1.000
_cell.angle_alpha   90.00
_cell.angle_beta   90.00
_cell.angle_gamma   90.00
#
_symmetry.space_group_name_H-M   'P 1'
#
loop_
_entity.id
_entity.type
_entity.pdbx_description
1 polymer ?
#
loop_
_entity_poly.entity_id
_entity_poly.type
_entity_poly.pdbx_seq_one_letter_code
_entity_poly.pdbx_strand_id
1 'polypeptide(L)'
;MKIFSRRTLLFGILAVALAALLTATSGQAIASLQSDVSASTDQPHWELAEASALVATSHLKVSTGTSSDDLPPPPNKDACLHCHITGEEAGIWTPLARWIIFGTAGLILAFGIVRSVSAWKTRSPWKPILERVGDWLEERFQYKDLLSKFLDKPIPEWQRRWWYCLGGLTAFLFIVQAITGVMLAFYYKPTPEAAYASIQFIETEVRFGAAIRMIHHWAANGMVVMVIAHGVRVFITGAFKNPRELNWVSGVVLFLVTMGFGFTGYLLPWDQRAYWATTVGTEIAGSIPVIGELALLYLRVGWSITSLTLSRFYALHVLIFPAAIVGMMVMHFIMVRRQGIHKPL
;
A
#
# COMPACT_ATOMS: atom_id res chain seq x y z
N MET A 1 35.25 9.02 4.50
CA MET A 1 36.17 7.88 4.26
C MET A 1 35.62 6.68 5.05
N LYS A 2 35.50 5.52 4.39
CA LYS A 2 34.96 4.21 4.86
C LYS A 2 33.45 4.15 5.16
N ILE A 3 32.68 3.62 4.21
CA ILE A 3 31.95 2.32 4.23
C ILE A 3 31.34 2.18 2.83
N PHE A 4 32.15 1.78 1.85
CA PHE A 4 31.62 1.18 0.62
C PHE A 4 31.79 -0.31 0.81
N SER A 5 30.70 -0.97 1.22
CA SER A 5 30.68 -2.39 1.50
C SER A 5 31.13 -3.17 0.25
N ARG A 6 32.00 -4.17 0.43
CA ARG A 6 32.37 -5.14 -0.63
C ARG A 6 31.13 -5.74 -1.32
N ARG A 7 29.98 -5.77 -0.65
CA ARG A 7 28.71 -6.23 -1.23
C ARG A 7 28.18 -5.28 -2.30
N THR A 8 28.28 -3.96 -2.14
CA THR A 8 27.76 -2.99 -3.11
C THR A 8 28.57 -2.99 -4.41
N LEU A 9 29.89 -3.23 -4.33
CA LEU A 9 30.75 -3.37 -5.49
C LEU A 9 30.46 -4.68 -6.26
N LEU A 10 30.23 -5.78 -5.52
CA LEU A 10 29.84 -7.07 -6.11
C LEU A 10 28.46 -7.02 -6.79
N PHE A 11 27.48 -6.35 -6.19
CA PHE A 11 26.17 -6.14 -6.82
C PHE A 11 26.26 -5.28 -8.09
N GLY A 12 27.13 -4.26 -8.09
CA GLY A 12 27.37 -3.45 -9.30
C GLY A 12 27.98 -4.25 -10.44
N ILE A 13 29.00 -5.07 -10.15
CA ILE A 13 29.65 -5.93 -11.16
C ILE A 13 28.67 -7.01 -11.66
N LEU A 14 27.88 -7.62 -10.78
CA LEU A 14 26.90 -8.64 -11.16
C LEU A 14 25.76 -8.05 -12.00
N ALA A 15 25.29 -6.83 -11.68
CA ALA A 15 24.25 -6.15 -12.46
C ALA A 15 24.73 -5.78 -13.87
N VAL A 16 25.98 -5.33 -14.02
CA VAL A 16 26.58 -5.05 -15.33
C VAL A 16 26.79 -6.34 -16.14
N ALA A 17 27.23 -7.42 -15.49
CA ALA A 17 27.37 -8.73 -16.15
C ALA A 17 26.01 -9.32 -16.59
N LEU A 18 24.96 -9.18 -15.78
CA LEU A 18 23.61 -9.64 -16.11
C LEU A 18 22.99 -8.81 -17.24
N ALA A 19 23.20 -7.49 -17.25
CA ALA A 19 22.76 -6.62 -18.33
C ALA A 19 23.46 -6.95 -19.65
N ALA A 20 24.77 -7.25 -19.62
CA ALA A 20 25.53 -7.67 -20.79
C ALA A 20 25.04 -9.02 -21.36
N LEU A 21 24.71 -9.99 -20.50
CA LEU A 21 24.13 -11.27 -20.94
C LEU A 21 22.74 -11.09 -21.55
N LEU A 22 21.89 -10.24 -20.97
CA LEU A 22 20.54 -9.97 -21.50
C LEU A 22 20.60 -9.33 -22.89
N THR A 23 21.52 -8.38 -23.12
CA THR A 23 21.72 -7.78 -24.45
C THR A 23 22.27 -8.75 -25.49
N ALA A 24 23.07 -9.73 -25.06
CA ALA A 24 23.59 -10.77 -25.98
C ALA A 24 22.50 -11.76 -26.41
N THR A 25 21.56 -12.10 -25.51
CA THR A 25 20.45 -13.02 -25.81
C THR A 25 19.33 -12.39 -26.65
N SER A 26 19.08 -11.08 -26.52
CA SER A 26 18.06 -10.40 -27.33
C SER A 26 18.48 -10.22 -28.80
N GLY A 27 19.79 -10.13 -29.08
CA GLY A 27 20.29 -9.99 -30.45
C GLY A 27 20.08 -11.24 -31.32
N GLN A 28 20.16 -12.44 -30.72
CA GLN A 28 19.93 -13.70 -31.44
C GLN A 28 18.44 -13.99 -31.67
N ALA A 29 17.56 -13.58 -30.75
CA ALA A 29 16.11 -13.79 -30.89
C ALA A 29 15.45 -12.89 -31.95
N ILE A 30 16.00 -11.70 -32.19
CA ILE A 30 15.48 -10.78 -33.23
C ILE A 30 15.92 -11.22 -34.63
N ALA A 31 17.11 -11.81 -34.76
CA ALA A 31 17.60 -12.32 -36.05
C ALA A 31 16.80 -13.53 -36.57
N SER A 32 16.26 -14.39 -35.69
CA SER A 32 15.42 -15.52 -36.10
C SER A 32 13.97 -15.14 -36.41
N LEU A 33 13.44 -14.07 -35.80
CA LEU A 33 12.06 -13.63 -36.07
C LEU A 33 11.91 -12.89 -37.40
N GLN A 34 12.99 -12.27 -37.90
CA GLN A 34 12.95 -11.52 -39.16
C GLN A 34 13.03 -12.43 -40.39
N SER A 35 13.61 -13.64 -40.26
CA SER A 35 13.59 -14.66 -41.33
C SER A 35 12.20 -15.28 -41.52
N ASP A 36 11.43 -15.45 -40.44
CA ASP A 36 10.14 -16.15 -40.48
C ASP A 36 8.99 -15.25 -40.99
N VAL A 37 9.05 -13.93 -40.75
CA VAL A 37 8.04 -12.98 -41.25
C VAL A 37 8.14 -12.74 -42.76
N SER A 38 9.31 -12.99 -43.36
CA SER A 38 9.52 -12.81 -44.80
C SER A 38 8.89 -13.94 -45.65
N ALA A 39 8.41 -15.02 -45.02
CA ALA A 39 7.94 -16.22 -45.71
C ALA A 39 6.40 -16.37 -45.78
N SER A 40 5.59 -15.47 -45.19
CA SER A 40 4.14 -15.68 -45.08
C SER A 40 3.27 -14.48 -45.50
N THR A 41 3.54 -13.86 -46.65
CA THR A 41 2.62 -12.87 -47.24
C THR A 41 1.80 -13.50 -48.37
N ASP A 42 0.77 -14.25 -48.01
CA ASP A 42 -0.36 -14.60 -48.89
C ASP A 42 -1.62 -13.90 -48.35
N GLN A 43 -2.23 -13.06 -49.20
CA GLN A 43 -3.49 -12.34 -48.97
C GLN A 43 -4.69 -13.31 -49.07
N PRO A 44 -5.85 -12.98 -48.45
CA PRO A 44 -6.97 -12.61 -49.33
C PRO A 44 -7.94 -11.53 -48.80
N HIS A 45 -8.26 -10.65 -49.74
CA HIS A 45 -9.49 -9.90 -50.04
C HIS A 45 -10.80 -10.26 -49.31
N TRP A 46 -11.49 -9.27 -48.71
CA TRP A 46 -12.90 -8.91 -49.03
C TRP A 46 -13.43 -7.66 -48.28
N GLU A 47 -14.23 -6.89 -49.03
CA GLU A 47 -15.30 -5.89 -48.75
C GLU A 47 -15.02 -4.52 -48.07
N LEU A 48 -14.95 -3.55 -48.98
CA LEU A 48 -15.51 -2.19 -49.00
C LEU A 48 -16.77 -1.99 -48.14
N ALA A 49 -16.84 -0.88 -47.38
CA ALA A 49 -17.62 0.30 -47.77
C ALA A 49 -17.64 1.38 -46.66
N GLU A 50 -17.65 2.63 -47.13
CA GLU A 50 -18.10 3.85 -46.45
C GLU A 50 -17.23 4.45 -45.33
N ALA A 51 -16.38 5.41 -45.72
CA ALA A 51 -16.64 6.82 -45.41
C ALA A 51 -15.60 7.70 -46.11
N SER A 52 -15.99 8.21 -47.27
CA SER A 52 -15.32 9.28 -48.00
C SER A 52 -15.39 10.57 -47.21
N ALA A 53 -14.24 11.19 -46.93
CA ALA A 53 -13.97 12.63 -47.02
C ALA A 53 -12.84 13.03 -46.05
N LEU A 54 -11.64 13.23 -46.58
CA LEU A 54 -11.09 14.58 -46.71
C LEU A 54 -9.70 14.51 -47.32
N VAL A 55 -9.66 15.11 -48.50
CA VAL A 55 -8.53 15.41 -49.37
C VAL A 55 -7.50 16.26 -48.64
N ALA A 56 -6.23 15.85 -48.68
CA ALA A 56 -5.08 16.75 -48.57
C ALA A 56 -3.99 16.30 -49.54
N THR A 57 -4.09 16.81 -50.76
CA THR A 57 -3.03 16.81 -51.77
C THR A 57 -1.96 17.84 -51.40
N SER A 58 -0.67 17.45 -51.40
CA SER A 58 0.37 18.24 -52.09
C SER A 58 1.76 17.57 -52.02
N HIS A 59 2.17 17.06 -53.19
CA HIS A 59 3.44 17.31 -53.87
C HIS A 59 4.81 16.95 -53.24
N LEU A 60 5.47 15.98 -53.90
CA LEU A 60 6.79 16.05 -54.59
C LEU A 60 8.02 16.43 -53.72
N LYS A 61 9.21 15.83 -53.84
CA LYS A 61 9.90 15.22 -54.99
C LYS A 61 11.11 14.44 -54.45
N VAL A 62 11.27 13.17 -54.81
CA VAL A 62 12.51 12.40 -54.65
C VAL A 62 13.30 12.54 -55.94
N SER A 63 14.56 12.99 -55.87
CA SER A 63 15.51 12.84 -56.96
C SER A 63 16.42 11.64 -56.70
N THR A 64 16.24 10.64 -57.53
CA THR A 64 17.12 9.51 -57.80
C THR A 64 18.46 9.97 -58.41
N GLY A 65 19.55 9.31 -58.04
CA GLY A 65 20.88 9.50 -58.63
C GLY A 65 21.78 8.31 -58.32
N THR A 66 21.71 7.32 -59.20
CA THR A 66 22.39 6.03 -59.27
C THR A 66 23.90 6.11 -59.58
N SER A 67 24.63 5.10 -59.05
CA SER A 67 25.72 4.30 -59.64
C SER A 67 26.94 5.01 -60.28
N SER A 68 28.14 4.87 -59.73
CA SER A 68 29.11 3.77 -59.92
C SER A 68 30.20 4.15 -60.92
N ASP A 69 31.41 3.68 -60.63
CA ASP A 69 32.57 3.57 -61.53
C ASP A 69 33.34 4.86 -61.84
N ASP A 70 34.58 4.93 -61.35
CA ASP A 70 35.77 5.09 -62.20
C ASP A 70 37.05 5.30 -61.35
N LEU A 71 37.93 4.31 -61.37
CA LEU A 71 39.35 4.43 -60.98
C LEU A 71 40.18 4.71 -62.24
N PRO A 72 41.22 5.57 -62.17
CA PRO A 72 42.52 5.19 -62.77
C PRO A 72 43.75 5.77 -61.97
N PRO A 73 45.01 5.62 -62.42
CA PRO A 73 46.04 4.64 -61.99
C PRO A 73 47.21 5.31 -61.17
N PRO A 74 48.28 4.59 -60.74
CA PRO A 74 49.09 4.97 -59.56
C PRO A 74 50.22 5.97 -59.88
N PRO A 75 50.65 6.81 -58.90
CA PRO A 75 51.88 7.59 -59.04
C PRO A 75 53.07 6.90 -58.35
N ASN A 76 54.09 6.58 -59.15
CA ASN A 76 55.37 6.01 -58.73
C ASN A 76 56.42 7.12 -58.56
N LYS A 77 56.99 7.18 -57.34
CA LYS A 77 58.32 7.67 -56.91
C LYS A 77 58.79 9.11 -57.25
N ASP A 78 59.30 9.71 -56.17
CA ASP A 78 60.36 10.72 -56.09
C ASP A 78 60.02 12.17 -56.49
N ALA A 79 59.66 12.99 -55.50
CA ALA A 79 59.92 14.43 -55.53
C ALA A 79 60.18 14.96 -54.12
N CYS A 80 61.42 15.38 -53.90
CA CYS A 80 62.04 15.74 -52.63
C CYS A 80 61.23 16.65 -51.70
N LEU A 81 61.22 16.25 -50.44
CA LEU A 81 60.96 17.04 -49.24
C LEU A 81 61.97 18.21 -49.12
N HIS A 82 61.45 19.38 -48.80
CA HIS A 82 62.15 20.51 -48.18
C HIS A 82 63.11 21.37 -49.01
N CYS A 83 62.56 22.49 -49.51
CA CYS A 83 63.04 23.87 -49.38
C CYS A 83 61.82 24.73 -49.81
N HIS A 84 61.27 25.72 -49.10
CA HIS A 84 61.91 26.93 -48.57
C HIS A 84 60.76 27.81 -48.02
N ILE A 85 60.62 28.10 -46.73
CA ILE A 85 59.77 29.21 -46.26
C ILE A 85 60.40 29.85 -45.02
N THR A 86 60.91 31.07 -45.19
CA THR A 86 61.18 32.03 -44.11
C THR A 86 60.50 33.34 -44.47
N GLY A 87 59.68 33.88 -43.57
CA GLY A 87 59.34 35.31 -43.54
C GLY A 87 57.86 35.66 -43.31
N GLU A 88 57.58 36.11 -42.07
CA GLU A 88 56.75 37.29 -41.75
C GLU A 88 55.20 37.17 -41.66
N GLU A 89 54.67 37.11 -40.42
CA GLU A 89 53.31 37.58 -40.10
C GLU A 89 53.27 38.32 -38.74
N ALA A 90 53.14 39.65 -38.79
CA ALA A 90 52.97 40.56 -37.65
C ALA A 90 51.48 40.92 -37.45
N GLY A 91 50.61 39.92 -37.27
CA GLY A 91 49.20 40.10 -36.92
C GLY A 91 48.93 39.92 -35.42
N ILE A 92 47.74 40.32 -34.95
CA ILE A 92 47.25 40.09 -33.56
C ILE A 92 47.27 38.60 -33.15
N TRP A 93 47.52 37.72 -34.12
CA TRP A 93 47.78 36.30 -34.02
C TRP A 93 49.25 35.94 -33.82
N THR A 94 50.05 36.80 -33.18
CA THR A 94 51.33 36.35 -32.64
C THR A 94 51.10 35.11 -31.77
N PRO A 95 52.00 34.12 -31.79
CA PRO A 95 51.80 32.88 -31.06
C PRO A 95 51.43 33.14 -29.59
N LEU A 96 52.06 34.13 -28.95
CA LEU A 96 51.76 34.52 -27.57
C LEU A 96 50.34 35.06 -27.35
N ALA A 97 49.84 35.96 -28.22
CA ALA A 97 48.49 36.51 -28.08
C ALA A 97 47.40 35.43 -28.21
N ARG A 98 47.62 34.45 -29.10
CA ARG A 98 46.72 33.30 -29.27
C ARG A 98 46.66 32.46 -27.99
N TRP A 99 47.79 32.17 -27.37
CA TRP A 99 47.84 31.41 -26.11
C TRP A 99 47.21 32.15 -24.93
N ILE A 100 47.29 33.48 -24.87
CA ILE A 100 46.66 34.28 -23.81
C ILE A 100 45.13 34.25 -23.93
N ILE A 101 44.58 34.40 -25.14
CA ILE A 101 43.12 34.36 -25.35
C ILE A 101 42.57 32.96 -25.06
N PHE A 102 43.20 31.90 -25.59
CA PHE A 102 42.76 30.54 -25.29
C PHE A 102 42.99 30.15 -23.83
N GLY A 103 44.07 30.62 -23.20
CA GLY A 103 44.34 30.38 -21.79
C GLY A 103 43.32 31.05 -20.86
N THR A 104 42.98 32.31 -21.13
CA THR A 104 41.97 33.05 -20.35
C THR A 104 40.56 32.48 -20.55
N ALA A 105 40.16 32.17 -21.78
CA ALA A 105 38.90 31.49 -22.07
C ALA A 105 38.84 30.10 -21.40
N GLY A 106 39.94 29.34 -21.42
CA GLY A 106 40.05 28.05 -20.74
C GLY A 106 39.91 28.15 -19.22
N LEU A 107 40.50 29.17 -18.59
CA LEU A 107 40.36 29.42 -17.15
C LEU A 107 38.92 29.80 -16.77
N ILE A 108 38.24 30.62 -17.57
CA ILE A 108 36.84 30.99 -17.34
C ILE A 108 35.93 29.76 -17.48
N LEU A 109 36.15 28.93 -18.50
CA LEU A 109 35.40 27.69 -18.70
C LEU A 109 35.65 26.71 -17.54
N ALA A 110 36.91 26.52 -17.13
CA ALA A 110 37.27 25.66 -16.02
C ALA A 110 36.64 26.14 -14.71
N PHE A 111 36.67 27.46 -14.43
CA PHE A 111 35.99 28.05 -13.28
C PHE A 111 34.47 27.85 -13.34
N GLY A 112 33.86 28.04 -14.52
CA GLY A 112 32.44 27.80 -14.74
C GLY A 112 32.04 26.34 -14.49
N ILE A 113 32.84 25.39 -14.96
CA ILE A 113 32.64 23.95 -14.74
C ILE A 113 32.82 23.62 -13.25
N VAL A 114 33.87 24.11 -12.60
CA VAL A 114 34.10 23.89 -11.16
C VAL A 114 32.95 24.45 -10.32
N ARG A 115 32.49 25.68 -10.61
CA ARG A 115 31.35 26.30 -9.92
C ARG A 115 30.05 25.52 -10.15
N SER A 116 29.82 25.07 -11.38
CA SER A 116 28.65 24.26 -11.72
C SER A 116 28.69 22.92 -10.98
N VAL A 117 29.78 22.17 -11.06
CA VAL A 117 29.95 20.89 -10.35
C VAL A 117 29.86 21.08 -8.82
N SER A 118 30.36 22.19 -8.29
CA SER A 118 30.22 22.56 -6.87
C SER A 118 28.76 22.81 -6.49
N ALA A 119 27.98 23.49 -7.33
CA ALA A 119 26.55 23.69 -7.11
C ALA A 119 25.77 22.36 -7.10
N TRP A 120 26.15 21.40 -7.95
CA TRP A 120 25.55 20.06 -7.96
C TRP A 120 25.94 19.22 -6.73
N LYS A 121 27.15 19.37 -6.20
CA LYS A 121 27.56 18.71 -4.94
C LYS A 121 26.92 19.30 -3.69
N THR A 122 26.54 20.57 -3.72
CA THR A 122 25.97 21.29 -2.57
C THR A 122 24.44 21.36 -2.60
N ARG A 123 23.80 20.92 -3.68
CA ARG A 123 22.34 20.83 -3.74
C ARG A 123 21.87 19.76 -2.76
N SER A 124 21.10 20.15 -1.75
CA SER A 124 20.44 19.20 -0.87
C SER A 124 19.62 18.22 -1.70
N PRO A 125 19.66 16.90 -1.43
CA PRO A 125 18.82 15.94 -2.12
C PRO A 125 17.36 16.41 -2.08
N TRP A 126 16.64 16.27 -3.20
CA TRP A 126 15.21 16.59 -3.18
C TRP A 126 14.51 15.59 -2.26
N LYS A 127 14.08 16.05 -1.09
CA LYS A 127 13.24 15.28 -0.19
C LYS A 127 11.80 15.31 -0.70
N PRO A 128 11.09 14.16 -0.83
CA PRO A 128 9.68 14.14 -1.16
C PRO A 128 8.88 14.89 -0.09
N ILE A 129 7.72 15.41 -0.47
CA ILE A 129 6.86 16.21 0.44
C ILE A 129 6.58 15.46 1.75
N LEU A 130 6.38 14.14 1.68
CA LEU A 130 6.14 13.30 2.85
C LEU A 130 7.29 13.31 3.85
N GLU A 131 8.55 13.27 3.39
CA GLU A 131 9.70 13.30 4.29
C GLU A 131 9.86 14.68 4.93
N ARG A 132 9.57 15.75 4.19
CA ARG A 132 9.58 17.13 4.74
C ARG A 132 8.50 17.33 5.80
N VAL A 133 7.29 16.81 5.55
CA VAL A 133 6.20 16.84 6.54
C VAL A 133 6.59 15.99 7.76
N GLY A 134 7.21 14.84 7.55
CA GLY A 134 7.71 13.98 8.62
C GLY A 134 8.79 14.64 9.48
N ASP A 135 9.72 15.37 8.87
CA ASP A 135 10.77 16.12 9.57
C ASP A 135 10.19 17.34 10.31
N TRP A 136 9.24 18.06 9.69
CA TRP A 136 8.54 19.17 10.34
C TRP A 136 7.69 18.72 11.54
N LEU A 137 7.01 17.58 11.43
CA LEU A 137 6.26 16.98 12.53
C LEU A 137 7.20 16.51 13.63
N GLU A 138 8.35 15.97 13.28
CA GLU A 138 9.33 15.50 14.27
C GLU A 138 9.91 16.66 15.07
N GLU A 139 10.25 17.77 14.41
CA GLU A 139 10.76 18.96 15.07
C GLU A 139 9.76 19.53 16.10
N ARG A 140 8.45 19.39 15.86
CA ARG A 140 7.40 19.93 16.73
C ARG A 140 6.88 18.97 17.79
N PHE A 141 6.67 17.71 17.41
CA PHE A 141 5.98 16.71 18.25
C PHE A 141 6.91 15.61 18.76
N GLN A 142 8.16 15.53 18.28
CA GLN A 142 9.14 14.49 18.66
C GLN A 142 8.52 13.08 18.67
N TYR A 143 7.73 12.78 17.64
CA TYR A 143 6.93 11.56 17.61
C TYR A 143 7.80 10.32 17.37
N LYS A 144 8.99 10.46 16.76
CA LYS A 144 9.90 9.33 16.50
C LYS A 144 10.38 8.67 17.78
N ASP A 145 10.57 9.42 18.86
CA ASP A 145 10.98 8.85 20.16
C ASP A 145 9.87 8.01 20.80
N LEU A 146 8.62 8.46 20.69
CA LEU A 146 7.48 7.66 21.12
C LEU A 146 7.31 6.44 20.21
N LEU A 147 7.38 6.64 18.90
CA LEU A 147 7.15 5.61 17.89
C LEU A 147 8.21 4.51 17.93
N SER A 148 9.50 4.86 18.03
CA SER A 148 10.61 3.91 18.18
C SER A 148 10.44 3.08 19.46
N LYS A 149 10.09 3.72 20.59
CA LYS A 149 9.75 2.99 21.83
C LYS A 149 8.58 2.05 21.65
N PHE A 150 7.64 2.31 20.73
CA PHE A 150 6.52 1.43 20.41
C PHE A 150 6.92 0.28 19.47
N LEU A 151 7.64 0.55 18.38
CA LEU A 151 7.97 -0.40 17.32
C LEU A 151 9.19 -1.27 17.62
N ASP A 152 10.22 -0.73 18.27
CA ASP A 152 11.55 -1.38 18.36
C ASP A 152 11.66 -2.42 19.47
N LYS A 153 10.53 -2.92 19.99
CA LYS A 153 10.56 -3.96 21.03
C LYS A 153 10.96 -5.30 20.38
N PRO A 154 12.11 -5.89 20.76
CA PRO A 154 12.57 -7.12 20.14
C PRO A 154 11.59 -8.28 20.42
N ILE A 155 11.21 -9.00 19.36
CA ILE A 155 10.32 -10.15 19.44
C ILE A 155 11.19 -11.43 19.50
N PRO A 156 11.18 -12.18 20.61
CA PRO A 156 11.93 -13.43 20.70
C PRO A 156 11.38 -14.50 19.75
N GLU A 157 12.25 -15.38 19.27
CA GLU A 157 11.93 -16.31 18.18
C GLU A 157 10.72 -17.23 18.45
N TRP A 158 10.51 -17.62 19.72
CA TRP A 158 9.39 -18.46 20.12
C TRP A 158 8.02 -17.77 20.00
N GLN A 159 7.97 -16.43 19.99
CA GLN A 159 6.74 -15.66 19.78
C GLN A 159 6.33 -15.58 18.31
N ARG A 160 7.22 -15.93 17.37
CA ARG A 160 6.95 -15.87 15.93
C ARG A 160 6.01 -16.98 15.43
N ARG A 161 5.56 -17.87 16.31
CA ARG A 161 4.65 -18.97 15.95
C ARG A 161 3.25 -18.44 15.67
N TRP A 162 2.56 -18.99 14.68
CA TRP A 162 1.29 -18.46 14.16
C TRP A 162 0.18 -18.34 15.22
N TRP A 163 0.13 -19.23 16.21
CA TRP A 163 -0.88 -19.17 17.28
C TRP A 163 -0.67 -18.04 18.29
N TYR A 164 0.49 -17.36 18.28
CA TYR A 164 0.68 -16.12 19.02
C TYR A 164 0.00 -14.93 18.33
N CYS A 165 -0.34 -15.05 17.03
CA CYS A 165 -1.00 -14.01 16.25
C CYS A 165 -2.53 -13.96 16.46
N LEU A 166 -3.14 -14.95 17.10
CA LEU A 166 -4.61 -15.05 17.26
C LEU A 166 -5.25 -13.81 17.92
N GLY A 167 -4.58 -13.23 18.93
CA GLY A 167 -5.06 -11.99 19.56
C GLY A 167 -5.00 -10.79 18.61
N GLY A 168 -3.92 -10.68 17.84
CA GLY A 168 -3.76 -9.64 16.81
C GLY A 168 -4.76 -9.80 15.66
N LEU A 169 -5.03 -11.03 15.23
CA LEU A 169 -6.06 -11.33 14.22
C LEU A 169 -7.45 -10.94 14.70
N THR A 170 -7.77 -11.17 15.97
CA THR A 170 -9.03 -10.72 16.57
C THR A 170 -9.16 -9.20 16.52
N ALA A 171 -8.11 -8.47 16.87
CA ALA A 171 -8.08 -7.00 16.79
C ALA A 171 -8.18 -6.48 15.35
N PHE A 172 -7.54 -7.16 14.39
CA PHE A 172 -7.67 -6.86 12.97
C PHE A 172 -9.10 -7.05 12.47
N LEU A 173 -9.76 -8.15 12.83
CA LEU A 173 -11.16 -8.40 12.48
C LEU A 173 -12.09 -7.34 13.09
N PHE A 174 -11.80 -6.87 14.31
CA PHE A 174 -12.53 -5.74 14.88
C PHE A 174 -12.37 -4.45 14.05
N ILE A 175 -11.17 -4.15 13.53
CA ILE A 175 -10.96 -2.99 12.64
C ILE A 175 -11.78 -3.15 11.36
N VAL A 176 -11.78 -4.34 10.76
CA VAL A 176 -12.63 -4.64 9.59
C VAL A 176 -14.11 -4.42 9.91
N GLN A 177 -14.56 -4.85 11.09
CA GLN A 177 -15.94 -4.62 11.55
C GLN A 177 -16.27 -3.15 11.77
N ALA A 178 -15.36 -2.38 12.34
CA ALA A 178 -15.56 -0.95 12.53
C ALA A 178 -15.72 -0.23 11.17
N ILE A 179 -14.83 -0.51 10.22
CA ILE A 179 -14.88 0.13 8.89
C ILE A 179 -16.15 -0.27 8.14
N THR A 180 -16.41 -1.57 8.01
CA THR A 180 -17.59 -2.06 7.29
C THR A 180 -18.89 -1.67 7.99
N GLY A 181 -18.92 -1.64 9.32
CA GLY A 181 -20.07 -1.20 10.11
C GLY A 181 -20.41 0.27 9.87
N VAL A 182 -19.41 1.16 9.85
CA VAL A 182 -19.60 2.57 9.50
C VAL A 182 -20.13 2.71 8.07
N MET A 183 -19.61 1.95 7.11
CA MET A 183 -20.10 1.96 5.73
C MET A 183 -21.58 1.55 5.63
N LEU A 184 -21.99 0.51 6.36
CA LEU A 184 -23.39 0.06 6.40
C LEU A 184 -24.31 1.07 7.10
N ALA A 185 -23.81 1.73 8.15
CA ALA A 185 -24.57 2.71 8.92
C ALA A 185 -25.01 3.93 8.09
N PHE A 186 -24.33 4.25 6.99
CA PHE A 186 -24.76 5.34 6.09
C PHE A 186 -26.08 5.06 5.36
N TYR A 187 -26.44 3.79 5.17
CA TYR A 187 -27.62 3.39 4.40
C TYR A 187 -28.73 2.76 5.25
N TYR A 188 -28.36 2.18 6.39
CA TYR A 188 -29.30 1.47 7.26
C TYR A 188 -30.27 2.41 7.98
N LYS A 189 -31.56 2.04 8.03
CA LYS A 189 -32.61 2.79 8.74
C LYS A 189 -33.12 2.00 9.95
N PRO A 190 -32.90 2.47 11.20
CA PRO A 190 -33.24 1.72 12.41
C PRO A 190 -34.73 1.87 12.80
N THR A 191 -35.66 1.62 11.88
CA THR A 191 -37.11 1.57 12.15
C THR A 191 -37.70 0.25 11.66
N PRO A 192 -38.64 -0.38 12.38
CA PRO A 192 -39.18 -1.69 11.97
C PRO A 192 -39.77 -1.72 10.56
N GLU A 193 -40.34 -0.60 10.10
CA GLU A 193 -40.98 -0.47 8.80
C GLU A 193 -39.97 -0.40 7.65
N ALA A 194 -38.75 0.09 7.91
CA ALA A 194 -37.74 0.36 6.90
C ALA A 194 -36.44 -0.44 7.07
N ALA A 195 -36.22 -1.10 8.21
CA ALA A 195 -34.97 -1.81 8.51
C ALA A 195 -34.68 -2.89 7.48
N TYR A 196 -35.61 -3.82 7.27
CA TYR A 196 -35.46 -4.90 6.30
C TYR A 196 -35.31 -4.36 4.86
N ALA A 197 -36.15 -3.39 4.48
CA ALA A 197 -36.08 -2.76 3.16
C ALA A 197 -34.74 -2.04 2.92
N SER A 198 -34.16 -1.41 3.96
CA SER A 198 -32.84 -0.77 3.86
C SER A 198 -31.71 -1.78 3.68
N ILE A 199 -31.82 -2.98 4.25
CA ILE A 199 -30.88 -4.08 4.00
C ILE A 199 -30.99 -4.55 2.55
N GLN A 200 -32.20 -4.73 2.03
CA GLN A 200 -32.39 -5.13 0.62
C GLN A 200 -31.80 -4.08 -0.32
N PHE A 201 -32.01 -2.79 -0.04
CA PHE A 201 -31.39 -1.69 -0.80
C PHE A 201 -29.85 -1.74 -0.79
N ILE A 202 -29.24 -2.03 0.36
CA ILE A 202 -27.77 -2.21 0.45
C ILE A 202 -27.30 -3.38 -0.41
N GLU A 203 -28.07 -4.46 -0.48
CA GLU A 203 -27.70 -5.64 -1.26
C GLU A 203 -27.87 -5.46 -2.77
N THR A 204 -28.93 -4.78 -3.21
CA THR A 204 -29.28 -4.70 -4.64
C THR A 204 -28.82 -3.42 -5.32
N GLU A 205 -28.95 -2.27 -4.66
CA GLU A 205 -28.77 -0.95 -5.30
C GLU A 205 -27.39 -0.32 -5.01
N VAL A 206 -26.84 -0.57 -3.82
CA VAL A 206 -25.55 0.02 -3.43
C VAL A 206 -24.40 -0.74 -4.08
N ARG A 207 -23.55 -0.02 -4.83
CA ARG A 207 -22.36 -0.60 -5.46
C ARG A 207 -21.44 -1.23 -4.40
N PHE A 208 -21.14 -2.52 -4.55
CA PHE A 208 -20.42 -3.36 -3.58
C PHE A 208 -21.10 -3.51 -2.20
N GLY A 209 -22.34 -3.07 -2.02
CA GLY A 209 -23.04 -3.13 -0.73
C GLY A 209 -23.26 -4.56 -0.23
N ALA A 210 -23.67 -5.48 -1.12
CA ALA A 210 -23.74 -6.91 -0.81
C ALA A 210 -22.40 -7.50 -0.32
N ALA A 211 -21.29 -7.13 -0.97
CA ALA A 211 -19.97 -7.59 -0.60
C ALA A 211 -19.55 -7.04 0.78
N ILE A 212 -19.79 -5.75 1.06
CA ILE A 212 -19.50 -5.13 2.35
C ILE A 212 -20.31 -5.80 3.47
N ARG A 213 -21.61 -6.04 3.24
CA ARG A 213 -22.46 -6.75 4.20
C ARG A 213 -21.96 -8.18 4.46
N MET A 214 -21.54 -8.88 3.40
CA MET A 214 -20.98 -10.22 3.52
C MET A 214 -19.66 -10.22 4.31
N ILE A 215 -18.76 -9.27 4.04
CA ILE A 215 -17.53 -9.09 4.82
C ILE A 215 -17.87 -8.81 6.28
N HIS A 216 -18.83 -7.93 6.56
CA HIS A 216 -19.23 -7.61 7.93
C HIS A 216 -19.78 -8.85 8.68
N HIS A 217 -20.60 -9.66 8.00
CA HIS A 217 -21.15 -10.88 8.58
C HIS A 217 -20.07 -11.96 8.83
N TRP A 218 -19.20 -12.22 7.86
CA TRP A 218 -18.14 -13.23 8.02
C TRP A 218 -17.02 -12.77 8.96
N ALA A 219 -16.70 -11.48 8.99
CA ALA A 219 -15.75 -10.93 9.94
C ALA A 219 -16.27 -11.02 11.38
N ALA A 220 -17.58 -10.86 11.62
CA ALA A 220 -18.19 -11.13 12.95
C ALA A 220 -17.94 -12.58 13.37
N ASN A 221 -18.30 -13.54 12.52
CA ASN A 221 -18.14 -14.96 12.82
C ASN A 221 -16.66 -15.31 13.03
N GLY A 222 -15.78 -14.81 12.16
CA GLY A 222 -14.34 -14.96 12.30
C GLY A 222 -13.83 -14.38 13.62
N MET A 223 -14.32 -13.21 14.03
CA MET A 223 -13.89 -12.55 15.27
C MET A 223 -14.25 -13.40 16.49
N VAL A 224 -15.46 -13.97 16.53
CA VAL A 224 -15.89 -14.88 17.61
C VAL A 224 -15.01 -16.14 17.66
N VAL A 225 -14.73 -16.75 16.51
CA VAL A 225 -13.84 -17.93 16.46
C VAL A 225 -12.43 -17.58 16.93
N MET A 226 -11.88 -16.45 16.50
CA MET A 226 -10.52 -16.02 16.84
C MET A 226 -10.37 -15.64 18.31
N VAL A 227 -11.37 -14.98 18.92
CA VAL A 227 -11.32 -14.65 20.35
C VAL A 227 -11.40 -15.90 21.22
N ILE A 228 -12.20 -16.90 20.83
CA ILE A 228 -12.27 -18.19 21.52
C ILE A 228 -10.92 -18.92 21.38
N ALA A 229 -10.39 -19.04 20.17
CA ALA A 229 -9.10 -19.67 19.92
C ALA A 229 -7.96 -18.97 20.70
N HIS A 230 -7.99 -17.64 20.75
CA HIS A 230 -7.05 -16.85 21.55
C HIS A 230 -7.18 -17.16 23.04
N GLY A 231 -8.40 -17.20 23.58
CA GLY A 231 -8.67 -17.55 24.97
C GLY A 231 -8.20 -18.96 25.32
N VAL A 232 -8.50 -19.95 24.49
CA VAL A 232 -8.04 -21.34 24.64
C VAL A 232 -6.52 -21.42 24.65
N ARG A 233 -5.83 -20.73 23.73
CA ARG A 233 -4.37 -20.68 23.71
C ARG A 233 -3.82 -20.08 25.01
N VAL A 234 -4.40 -18.98 25.52
CA VAL A 234 -3.96 -18.34 26.77
C VAL A 234 -4.15 -19.28 27.96
N PHE A 235 -5.25 -20.04 27.97
CA PHE A 235 -5.55 -21.05 28.98
C PHE A 235 -4.53 -22.20 28.96
N ILE A 236 -4.30 -22.83 27.79
CA ILE A 236 -3.37 -23.95 27.63
C ILE A 236 -1.93 -23.54 27.96
N THR A 237 -1.51 -22.34 27.54
CA THR A 237 -0.15 -21.83 27.82
C THR A 237 0.05 -21.32 29.25
N GLY A 238 -1.00 -21.33 30.09
CA GLY A 238 -0.93 -20.85 31.46
C GLY A 238 -0.61 -19.35 31.59
N ALA A 239 -0.80 -18.59 30.51
CA ALA A 239 -0.36 -17.20 30.43
C ALA A 239 -1.17 -16.24 31.34
N PHE A 240 -2.31 -16.69 31.85
CA PHE A 240 -3.16 -15.95 32.79
C PHE A 240 -2.64 -15.92 34.24
N LYS A 241 -1.62 -16.73 34.59
CA LYS A 241 -1.02 -16.76 35.93
C LYS A 241 -0.32 -15.43 36.28
N ASN A 242 -0.09 -15.21 37.58
CA ASN A 242 0.64 -14.08 38.16
C ASN A 242 1.85 -13.67 37.30
N PRO A 243 2.03 -12.37 36.94
CA PRO A 243 1.26 -11.17 37.32
C PRO A 243 0.17 -10.71 36.33
N ARG A 244 -0.35 -11.61 35.49
CA ARG A 244 -1.22 -11.29 34.34
C ARG A 244 -2.72 -11.56 34.58
N GLU A 245 -3.15 -11.69 35.83
CA GLU A 245 -4.54 -12.01 36.18
C GLU A 245 -5.51 -10.93 35.69
N LEU A 246 -5.16 -9.65 35.88
CA LEU A 246 -5.98 -8.52 35.39
C LEU A 246 -6.09 -8.50 33.87
N ASN A 247 -5.02 -8.93 33.17
CA ASN A 247 -5.07 -9.04 31.72
C ASN A 247 -6.04 -10.15 31.28
N TRP A 248 -6.08 -11.27 32.01
CA TRP A 248 -7.09 -12.32 31.78
C TRP A 248 -8.51 -11.82 32.02
N VAL A 249 -8.78 -11.16 33.15
CA VAL A 249 -10.11 -10.60 33.46
C VAL A 249 -10.56 -9.63 32.38
N SER A 250 -9.69 -8.72 31.93
CA SER A 250 -10.02 -7.82 30.83
C SER A 250 -10.29 -8.55 29.50
N GLY A 251 -9.59 -9.65 29.24
CA GLY A 251 -9.86 -10.52 28.08
C GLY A 251 -11.23 -11.21 28.16
N VAL A 252 -11.64 -11.68 29.34
CA VAL A 252 -12.99 -12.24 29.55
C VAL A 252 -14.07 -11.17 29.35
N VAL A 253 -13.85 -9.95 29.85
CA VAL A 253 -14.79 -8.83 29.61
C VAL A 253 -14.87 -8.51 28.12
N LEU A 254 -13.73 -8.44 27.42
CA LEU A 254 -13.71 -8.23 25.95
C LEU A 254 -14.47 -9.34 25.21
N PHE A 255 -14.33 -10.59 25.64
CA PHE A 255 -15.08 -11.71 25.09
C PHE A 255 -16.60 -11.53 25.28
N LEU A 256 -17.05 -11.16 26.48
CA LEU A 256 -18.47 -10.90 26.76
C LEU A 256 -19.02 -9.73 25.94
N VAL A 257 -18.26 -8.63 25.81
CA VAL A 257 -18.64 -7.51 24.94
C VAL A 257 -18.72 -7.94 23.47
N THR A 258 -17.81 -8.80 23.01
CA THR A 258 -17.85 -9.36 21.64
C THR A 258 -19.08 -10.25 21.41
N MET A 259 -19.49 -11.05 22.40
CA MET A 259 -20.75 -11.79 22.33
C MET A 259 -21.96 -10.85 22.31
N GLY A 260 -21.91 -9.74 23.07
CA GLY A 260 -22.90 -8.67 23.04
C GLY A 260 -23.06 -8.06 21.64
N PHE A 261 -21.95 -7.76 20.95
CA PHE A 261 -21.98 -7.33 19.54
C PHE A 261 -22.65 -8.34 18.63
N GLY A 262 -22.36 -9.64 18.78
CA GLY A 262 -22.98 -10.69 17.98
C GLY A 262 -24.50 -10.68 18.13
N PHE A 263 -24.99 -10.64 19.37
CA PHE A 263 -26.43 -10.56 19.65
C PHE A 263 -27.05 -9.28 19.10
N THR A 264 -26.47 -8.11 19.40
CA THR A 264 -27.05 -6.83 18.99
C THR A 264 -26.93 -6.55 17.51
N GLY A 265 -25.97 -7.15 16.80
CA GLY A 265 -25.85 -7.04 15.34
C GLY A 265 -26.83 -7.96 14.60
N TYR A 266 -27.07 -9.15 15.15
CA TYR A 266 -27.96 -10.15 14.55
C TYR A 266 -29.42 -9.67 14.45
N LEU A 267 -29.85 -8.76 15.33
CA LEU A 267 -31.21 -8.25 15.32
C LEU A 267 -31.47 -7.14 14.28
N LEU A 268 -30.43 -6.44 13.80
CA LEU A 268 -30.59 -5.26 12.93
C LEU A 268 -31.33 -5.55 11.60
N PRO A 269 -31.15 -6.70 10.92
CA PRO A 269 -31.87 -6.98 9.69
C PRO A 269 -33.39 -7.02 9.84
N TRP A 270 -33.89 -7.25 11.07
CA TRP A 270 -35.31 -7.27 11.41
C TRP A 270 -36.15 -8.27 10.57
N ASP A 271 -35.56 -9.42 10.23
CA ASP A 271 -36.26 -10.54 9.63
C ASP A 271 -36.96 -11.41 10.69
N GLN A 272 -37.74 -12.40 10.27
CA GLN A 272 -38.50 -13.26 11.19
C GLN A 272 -37.58 -13.97 12.21
N ARG A 273 -36.37 -14.37 11.78
CA ARG A 273 -35.41 -15.05 12.65
C ARG A 273 -34.80 -14.09 13.67
N ALA A 274 -34.38 -12.90 13.23
CA ALA A 274 -33.88 -11.85 14.10
C ALA A 274 -34.91 -11.44 15.17
N TYR A 275 -36.18 -11.26 14.78
CA TYR A 275 -37.24 -10.86 15.69
C TYR A 275 -37.46 -11.89 16.83
N TRP A 276 -37.61 -13.16 16.48
CA TRP A 276 -37.81 -14.22 17.49
C TRP A 276 -36.55 -14.49 18.31
N ALA A 277 -35.36 -14.44 17.70
CA ALA A 277 -34.10 -14.53 18.44
C ALA A 277 -33.97 -13.39 19.46
N THR A 278 -34.37 -12.18 19.09
CA THR A 278 -34.39 -11.02 20.00
C THR A 278 -35.37 -11.25 21.13
N THR A 279 -36.57 -11.75 20.83
CA THR A 279 -37.59 -12.09 21.84
C THR A 279 -37.03 -13.06 22.87
N VAL A 280 -36.55 -14.22 22.43
CA VAL A 280 -35.99 -15.24 23.34
C VAL A 280 -34.78 -14.71 24.10
N GLY A 281 -33.85 -14.03 23.43
CA GLY A 281 -32.63 -13.51 24.07
C GLY A 281 -32.92 -12.48 25.17
N THR A 282 -33.92 -11.63 24.95
CA THR A 282 -34.31 -10.63 25.96
C THR A 282 -35.19 -11.24 27.07
N GLU A 283 -35.97 -12.30 26.80
CA GLU A 283 -36.69 -13.06 27.85
C GLU A 283 -35.70 -13.74 28.81
N ILE A 284 -34.62 -14.31 28.27
CA ILE A 284 -33.57 -14.93 29.09
C ILE A 284 -32.96 -13.88 30.05
N ALA A 285 -32.68 -12.67 29.55
CA ALA A 285 -32.22 -11.57 30.40
C ALA A 285 -33.27 -11.17 31.46
N GLY A 286 -34.55 -11.22 31.10
CA GLY A 286 -35.68 -10.98 32.01
C GLY A 286 -35.87 -12.03 33.10
N SER A 287 -35.39 -13.26 32.88
CA SER A 287 -35.49 -14.36 33.85
C SER A 287 -34.54 -14.24 35.05
N ILE A 288 -33.61 -13.29 35.03
CA ILE A 288 -32.64 -13.10 36.11
C ILE A 288 -33.38 -12.52 37.34
N PRO A 289 -33.29 -13.17 38.52
CA PRO A 289 -33.95 -12.66 39.71
C PRO A 289 -33.40 -11.27 40.08
N VAL A 290 -34.26 -10.41 40.65
CA VAL A 290 -33.96 -9.04 41.12
C VAL A 290 -33.71 -8.02 40.00
N ILE A 291 -32.91 -8.35 38.99
CA ILE A 291 -32.50 -7.38 37.94
C ILE A 291 -33.21 -7.59 36.60
N GLY A 292 -33.92 -8.69 36.40
CA GLY A 292 -34.52 -9.06 35.12
C GLY A 292 -35.58 -8.06 34.63
N GLU A 293 -36.45 -7.57 35.51
CA GLU A 293 -37.45 -6.56 35.14
C GLU A 293 -36.80 -5.24 34.70
N LEU A 294 -35.76 -4.81 35.42
CA LEU A 294 -34.98 -3.63 35.05
C LEU A 294 -34.29 -3.84 33.69
N ALA A 295 -33.72 -5.03 33.46
CA ALA A 295 -33.09 -5.37 32.19
C ALA A 295 -34.10 -5.30 31.02
N LEU A 296 -35.30 -5.83 31.18
CA LEU A 296 -36.37 -5.73 30.18
C LEU A 296 -36.80 -4.28 29.93
N LEU A 297 -36.97 -3.49 30.99
CA LEU A 297 -37.34 -2.07 30.87
C LEU A 297 -36.28 -1.26 30.10
N TYR A 298 -35.00 -1.52 30.36
CA TYR A 298 -33.89 -0.85 29.67
C TYR A 298 -33.67 -1.36 28.25
N LEU A 299 -33.83 -2.67 27.99
CA LEU A 299 -33.61 -3.23 26.66
C LEU A 299 -34.80 -3.01 25.71
N ARG A 300 -36.04 -3.28 26.17
CA ARG A 300 -37.24 -3.27 25.33
C ARG A 300 -38.11 -2.01 25.46
N VAL A 301 -37.99 -1.25 26.55
CA VAL A 301 -38.90 -0.13 26.90
C VAL A 301 -40.33 -0.59 27.17
N GLY A 302 -40.49 -1.81 27.68
CA GLY A 302 -41.78 -2.40 27.97
C GLY A 302 -41.72 -3.92 27.89
N TRP A 303 -42.89 -4.55 27.97
CA TRP A 303 -43.01 -6.01 27.97
C TRP A 303 -42.96 -6.61 26.55
N SER A 304 -43.32 -5.83 25.54
CA SER A 304 -43.29 -6.22 24.13
C SER A 304 -42.11 -5.58 23.37
N ILE A 305 -41.68 -6.23 22.30
CA ILE A 305 -40.70 -5.65 21.36
C ILE A 305 -41.39 -4.60 20.50
N THR A 306 -40.84 -3.38 20.51
CA THR A 306 -41.37 -2.23 19.76
C THR A 306 -40.29 -1.61 18.87
N SER A 307 -40.66 -0.60 18.08
CA SER A 307 -39.72 0.21 17.29
C SER A 307 -38.61 0.84 18.14
N LEU A 308 -38.94 1.22 19.36
CA LEU A 308 -37.99 1.82 20.29
C LEU A 308 -36.94 0.79 20.74
N THR A 309 -37.32 -0.48 20.89
CA THR A 309 -36.38 -1.58 21.17
C THR A 309 -35.30 -1.67 20.09
N LEU A 310 -35.68 -1.64 18.81
CA LEU A 310 -34.75 -1.69 17.69
C LEU A 310 -33.77 -0.50 17.71
N SER A 311 -34.29 0.72 17.92
CA SER A 311 -33.43 1.92 17.97
C SER A 311 -32.42 1.89 19.13
N ARG A 312 -32.79 1.34 20.30
CA ARG A 312 -31.88 1.15 21.43
C ARG A 312 -30.79 0.14 21.14
N PHE A 313 -31.15 -0.99 20.53
CA PHE A 313 -30.16 -1.98 20.14
C PHE A 313 -29.21 -1.48 19.05
N TYR A 314 -29.72 -0.68 18.11
CA TYR A 314 -28.87 0.01 17.14
C TYR A 314 -27.88 0.96 17.83
N ALA A 315 -28.32 1.78 18.77
CA ALA A 315 -27.45 2.65 19.55
C ALA A 315 -26.42 1.87 20.40
N LEU A 316 -26.84 0.74 21.00
CA LEU A 316 -25.92 -0.16 21.72
C LEU A 316 -24.84 -0.72 20.79
N HIS A 317 -25.23 -1.18 19.59
CA HIS A 317 -24.33 -1.82 18.64
C HIS A 317 -23.36 -0.84 17.96
N VAL A 318 -23.80 0.37 17.64
CA VAL A 318 -23.00 1.33 16.85
C VAL A 318 -22.25 2.34 17.73
N LEU A 319 -22.73 2.64 18.94
CA LEU A 319 -22.14 3.66 19.79
C LEU A 319 -21.54 3.08 21.08
N ILE A 320 -22.36 2.41 21.89
CA ILE A 320 -21.95 2.02 23.25
C ILE A 320 -20.91 0.90 23.22
N PHE A 321 -21.17 -0.19 22.49
CA PHE A 321 -20.23 -1.31 22.41
C PHE A 321 -18.93 -0.96 21.69
N PRO A 322 -18.91 -0.19 20.59
CA PRO A 322 -17.66 0.27 19.97
C PRO A 322 -16.80 1.11 20.91
N ALA A 323 -17.41 2.04 21.66
CA ALA A 323 -16.67 2.81 22.66
C ALA A 323 -16.12 1.91 23.78
N ALA A 324 -16.95 0.99 24.29
CA ALA A 324 -16.56 0.08 25.36
C ALA A 324 -15.41 -0.86 24.96
N ILE A 325 -15.49 -1.49 23.77
CA ILE A 325 -14.46 -2.43 23.31
C ILE A 325 -13.16 -1.72 22.98
N VAL A 326 -13.20 -0.50 22.42
CA VAL A 326 -11.98 0.29 22.17
C VAL A 326 -11.29 0.65 23.49
N GLY A 327 -12.04 1.16 24.48
CA GLY A 327 -11.50 1.48 25.80
C GLY A 327 -10.88 0.27 26.49
N MET A 328 -11.60 -0.86 26.50
CA MET A 328 -11.12 -2.11 27.09
C MET A 328 -9.93 -2.70 26.34
N MET A 329 -9.90 -2.58 25.01
CA MET A 329 -8.80 -3.08 24.19
C MET A 329 -7.51 -2.27 24.41
N VAL A 330 -7.61 -0.95 24.52
CA VAL A 330 -6.48 -0.08 24.90
C VAL A 330 -5.91 -0.51 26.25
N MET A 331 -6.77 -0.69 27.26
CA MET A 331 -6.36 -1.16 28.58
C MET A 331 -5.67 -2.53 28.51
N HIS A 332 -6.24 -3.48 27.76
CA HIS A 332 -5.70 -4.82 27.55
C HIS A 332 -4.30 -4.78 26.91
N PHE A 333 -4.12 -3.99 25.84
CA PHE A 333 -2.82 -3.87 25.15
C PHE A 333 -1.75 -3.19 26.01
N ILE A 334 -2.13 -2.18 26.82
CA ILE A 334 -1.20 -1.54 27.75
C ILE A 334 -0.67 -2.56 28.77
N MET A 335 -1.54 -3.40 29.34
CA MET A 335 -1.13 -4.44 30.29
C MET A 335 -0.19 -5.46 29.66
N VAL A 336 -0.55 -5.99 28.47
CA VAL A 336 0.32 -6.90 27.71
C VAL A 336 1.68 -6.27 27.43
N ARG A 337 1.71 -4.98 27.07
CA ARG A 337 2.95 -4.27 26.74
C ARG A 337 3.83 -4.08 27.98
N ARG A 338 3.25 -3.74 29.13
CA ARG A 338 3.96 -3.52 30.40
C ARG A 338 4.51 -4.83 30.98
N GLN A 339 3.73 -5.91 30.97
CA GLN A 339 4.08 -7.17 31.62
C GLN A 339 4.86 -8.14 30.71
N GLY A 340 4.83 -7.92 29.39
CA GLY A 340 5.45 -8.80 28.42
C GLY A 340 4.69 -10.12 28.23
N ILE A 341 5.08 -10.86 27.20
CA ILE A 341 4.43 -12.12 26.84
C ILE A 341 5.03 -13.27 27.66
N HIS A 342 4.17 -14.18 28.14
CA HIS A 342 4.58 -15.38 28.86
C HIS A 342 5.44 -16.31 27.99
N LYS A 343 6.54 -16.82 28.55
CA LYS A 343 7.39 -17.81 27.87
C LYS A 343 6.61 -19.11 27.69
N PRO A 344 6.85 -19.89 26.61
CA PRO A 344 6.25 -21.22 26.51
C PRO A 344 6.72 -22.07 27.69
N LEU A 345 5.85 -23.00 28.11
CA LEU A 345 6.15 -23.98 29.16
C LEU A 345 7.36 -24.85 28.80
#